data_AF-A0A7X3G610-F1
#
_entry.id   AF-A0A7X3G610-F1
#
_cell.length_a   1.000
_cell.length_b   1.000
_cell.length_c   1.000
_cell.angle_alpha   90.00
_cell.angle_beta   90.00
_cell.angle_gamma   90.00
#
_symmetry.space_group_name_H-M   'P 1'
#
loop_
_entity.id
_entity.type
_entity.pdbx_description
1 polymer ?
#
loop_
_entity_poly.entity_id
_entity_poly.type
_entity_poly.pdbx_seq_one_letter_code
_entity_poly.pdbx_strand_id
1 'polypeptide(L)'
;MGVEVGGYALLTTTELINEFQRNPRLLKTFSWVTIAPKADNLLIGALKVSPGKKREIEQMKATLRPYADMFVANSRARNVHLTRLSKDDLDLLATAVVFRAAVATDERALQLIIRDLMEDAEEYPIEHFSSMDVLGLLEKNALLNREQCYTTVEAWIRLGERLPMTWRTDYERIFGEAFD
;
A
#
# COMPACT_ATOMS: atom_id res chain seq x y z
N MET A 1 -3.13 12.84 11.83
CA MET A 1 -3.98 12.66 10.62
C MET A 1 -3.87 11.21 10.23
N GLY A 2 -4.96 10.57 9.82
CA GLY A 2 -5.01 9.14 9.55
C GLY A 2 -5.78 8.35 10.62
N VAL A 3 -6.10 7.11 10.29
CA VAL A 3 -6.71 6.15 11.22
C VAL A 3 -5.57 5.44 11.94
N GLU A 4 -5.53 5.51 13.26
CA GLU A 4 -4.46 4.86 14.03
C GLU A 4 -4.71 3.36 14.18
N VAL A 5 -3.71 2.56 13.81
CA VAL A 5 -3.77 1.09 13.82
C VAL A 5 -2.40 0.54 14.18
N GLY A 6 -2.30 -0.17 15.29
CA GLY A 6 -1.08 -0.89 15.68
C GLY A 6 0.20 -0.05 15.68
N GLY A 7 0.12 1.22 16.08
CA GLY A 7 1.26 2.15 16.12
C GLY A 7 1.51 2.94 14.83
N TYR A 8 0.73 2.70 13.77
CA TYR A 8 0.80 3.44 12.51
C TYR A 8 -0.43 4.34 12.34
N ALA A 9 -0.26 5.47 11.65
CA ALA A 9 -1.37 6.26 11.13
C ALA A 9 -1.59 5.91 9.65
N LEU A 10 -2.66 5.17 9.36
CA LEU A 10 -3.01 4.78 7.99
C LEU A 10 -3.51 6.00 7.21
N LEU A 11 -2.88 6.22 6.06
CA LEU A 11 -3.16 7.32 5.15
C LEU A 11 -3.27 6.78 3.73
N THR A 12 -4.14 7.37 2.93
CA THR A 12 -4.33 7.08 1.50
C THR A 12 -4.37 8.38 0.70
N THR A 13 -4.25 8.29 -0.62
CA THR A 13 -4.42 9.46 -1.48
C THR A 13 -5.89 9.84 -1.61
N THR A 14 -6.16 11.11 -1.91
CA THR A 14 -7.54 11.58 -2.11
C THR A 14 -8.14 10.99 -3.38
N GLU A 15 -7.29 10.71 -4.36
CA GLU A 15 -7.60 10.07 -5.63
C GLU A 15 -8.18 8.67 -5.42
N LEU A 16 -7.56 7.84 -4.57
CA LEU A 16 -8.08 6.50 -4.26
C LEU A 16 -9.41 6.55 -3.51
N ILE A 17 -9.59 7.51 -2.61
CA ILE A 17 -10.89 7.73 -1.93
C ILE A 17 -11.96 8.09 -2.97
N ASN A 18 -11.65 9.01 -3.88
CA ASN A 18 -12.58 9.42 -4.93
C ASN A 18 -12.92 8.28 -5.89
N GLU A 19 -11.94 7.44 -6.23
CA GLU A 19 -12.16 6.25 -7.06
C GLU A 19 -13.11 5.27 -6.37
N PHE A 20 -12.87 4.95 -5.09
CA PHE A 20 -13.74 4.10 -4.29
C PHE A 20 -15.17 4.64 -4.27
N GLN A 21 -15.34 5.94 -3.99
CA GLN A 21 -16.64 6.60 -3.93
C GLN A 21 -17.40 6.63 -5.26
N ARG A 22 -16.69 6.52 -6.39
CA ARG A 22 -17.29 6.53 -7.73
C ARG A 22 -17.53 5.15 -8.30
N ASN A 23 -17.09 4.09 -7.63
CA ASN A 23 -17.20 2.72 -8.13
C ASN A 23 -18.39 1.98 -7.48
N PRO A 24 -19.53 1.79 -8.18
CA PRO A 24 -20.72 1.19 -7.59
C PRO A 24 -20.51 -0.26 -7.15
N ARG A 25 -19.58 -0.98 -7.79
CA ARG A 25 -19.26 -2.37 -7.41
C ARG A 25 -18.56 -2.38 -6.06
N LEU A 26 -17.55 -1.51 -5.87
CA LEU A 26 -16.84 -1.39 -4.59
C LEU A 26 -17.78 -0.92 -3.48
N LEU A 27 -18.64 0.07 -3.74
CA LEU A 27 -19.62 0.54 -2.75
C LEU A 27 -20.60 -0.56 -2.31
N LYS A 28 -21.04 -1.40 -3.26
CA LYS A 28 -21.92 -2.53 -2.95
C LYS A 28 -21.21 -3.58 -2.10
N THR A 29 -19.98 -3.95 -2.48
CA THR A 29 -19.18 -4.97 -1.79
C THR A 29 -18.74 -4.51 -0.39
N PHE A 30 -18.34 -3.24 -0.28
CA PHE A 30 -17.82 -2.63 0.95
C PHE A 30 -18.83 -1.66 1.55
N SER A 31 -20.11 -2.02 1.53
CA SER A 31 -21.21 -1.17 2.01
C SER A 31 -21.00 -0.74 3.47
N TRP A 32 -20.38 -1.59 4.29
CA TRP A 32 -20.02 -1.30 5.68
C TRP A 32 -18.99 -0.17 5.85
N VAL A 33 -18.20 0.16 4.82
CA VAL A 33 -17.32 1.35 4.79
C VAL A 33 -18.13 2.63 4.56
N THR A 34 -19.24 2.50 3.84
CA THR A 34 -20.09 3.61 3.35
C THR A 34 -21.25 3.95 4.29
N ILE A 35 -21.38 3.24 5.42
CA ILE A 35 -22.40 3.50 6.44
C ILE A 35 -21.82 4.43 7.52
N ALA A 36 -22.60 5.44 7.93
CA ALA A 36 -22.21 6.36 9.00
C ALA A 36 -21.97 5.60 10.34
N PRO A 37 -20.99 6.02 11.16
CA PRO A 37 -20.14 7.21 11.01
C PRO A 37 -18.87 6.99 10.17
N LYS A 38 -18.63 5.78 9.64
CA LYS A 38 -17.40 5.48 8.87
C LYS A 38 -17.32 6.26 7.55
N ALA A 39 -18.47 6.47 6.90
CA ALA A 39 -18.59 7.21 5.64
C ALA A 39 -18.15 8.68 5.75
N ASP A 40 -18.49 9.34 6.85
CA ASP A 40 -18.21 10.77 7.09
C ASP A 40 -16.71 11.03 7.32
N ASN A 41 -15.91 9.97 7.49
CA ASN A 41 -14.53 10.03 7.94
C ASN A 41 -13.48 9.65 6.89
N LEU A 42 -13.87 9.28 5.66
CA LEU A 42 -12.92 8.78 4.67
C LEU A 42 -11.82 9.81 4.33
N LEU A 43 -12.18 11.10 4.26
CA LEU A 43 -11.22 12.19 4.00
C LEU A 43 -10.27 12.47 5.19
N ILE A 44 -10.53 11.94 6.39
CA ILE A 44 -9.56 12.00 7.51
C ILE A 44 -8.35 11.10 7.22
N GLY A 45 -8.57 10.01 6.48
CA GLY A 45 -7.50 9.14 5.97
C GLY A 45 -6.74 9.73 4.79
N ALA A 46 -7.15 10.87 4.23
CA ALA A 46 -6.46 11.48 3.10
C ALA A 46 -5.13 12.11 3.54
N LEU A 47 -4.04 11.74 2.86
CA LEU A 47 -2.74 12.40 3.03
C LEU A 47 -2.82 13.86 2.59
N LYS A 48 -2.60 14.78 3.53
CA LYS A 48 -2.52 16.22 3.25
C LYS A 48 -1.06 16.65 3.19
N VAL A 49 -0.59 16.96 1.98
CA VAL A 49 0.80 17.39 1.73
C VAL A 49 0.85 18.91 1.54
N SER A 50 1.64 19.58 2.37
CA SER A 50 1.89 21.04 2.23
C SER A 50 2.67 21.35 0.95
N PRO A 51 2.56 22.57 0.39
CA PRO A 51 3.32 22.94 -0.81
C PRO A 51 4.84 22.77 -0.68
N GLY A 52 5.40 23.00 0.52
CA GLY A 52 6.81 22.75 0.81
C GLY A 52 7.16 21.27 0.68
N LYS A 53 6.38 20.40 1.34
CA LYS A 53 6.57 18.95 1.27
C LYS A 53 6.35 18.39 -0.14
N LYS A 54 5.43 18.96 -0.93
CA LYS A 54 5.26 18.59 -2.34
C LYS A 54 6.54 18.84 -3.15
N ARG A 55 7.24 19.96 -2.90
CA ARG A 55 8.52 20.24 -3.57
C ARG A 55 9.61 19.26 -3.16
N GLU A 56 9.69 18.93 -1.86
CA GLU A 56 10.62 17.91 -1.35
C GLU A 56 10.36 16.54 -2.00
N ILE A 57 9.08 16.15 -2.15
CA ILE A 57 8.69 14.90 -2.83
C ILE A 57 9.12 14.92 -4.30
N GLU A 58 8.86 16.00 -5.04
CA GLU A 58 9.29 16.09 -6.45
C GLU A 58 10.82 16.05 -6.61
N GLN A 59 11.56 16.68 -5.71
CA GLN A 59 13.02 16.57 -5.66
C GLN A 59 13.46 15.14 -5.38
N MET A 60 12.84 14.48 -4.40
CA MET A 60 13.12 13.09 -4.06
C MET A 60 12.80 12.14 -5.22
N LYS A 61 11.72 12.37 -5.98
CA LYS A 61 11.39 11.61 -7.19
C LYS A 61 12.48 11.74 -8.25
N ALA A 62 13.03 12.94 -8.44
CA ALA A 62 14.13 13.16 -9.37
C ALA A 62 15.41 12.39 -8.95
N THR A 63 15.66 12.27 -7.65
CA THR A 63 16.77 11.47 -7.10
C THR A 63 16.54 9.96 -7.22
N LEU A 64 15.33 9.49 -6.92
CA LEU A 64 15.01 8.06 -6.89
C LEU A 64 14.79 7.45 -8.27
N ARG A 65 14.32 8.22 -9.27
CA ARG A 65 14.02 7.69 -10.61
C ARG A 65 15.24 7.03 -11.27
N PRO A 66 16.42 7.68 -11.36
CA PRO A 66 17.60 7.07 -11.97
C PRO A 66 18.01 5.77 -11.27
N TYR A 67 17.95 5.76 -9.93
CA TYR A 67 18.27 4.59 -9.13
C TYR A 67 17.28 3.44 -9.37
N ALA A 68 15.97 3.70 -9.33
CA ALA A 68 14.95 2.69 -9.59
C ALA A 68 15.05 2.11 -11.01
N ASP A 69 15.30 2.96 -12.01
CA ASP A 69 15.49 2.54 -13.40
C ASP A 69 16.74 1.65 -13.54
N MET A 70 17.84 2.01 -12.88
CA MET A 70 19.07 1.21 -12.84
C MET A 70 18.87 -0.12 -12.12
N PHE A 71 18.16 -0.14 -10.99
CA PHE A 71 17.84 -1.36 -10.24
C PHE A 71 17.05 -2.36 -11.10
N VAL A 72 16.03 -1.88 -11.81
CA VAL A 72 15.23 -2.71 -12.73
C VAL A 72 16.09 -3.23 -13.88
N ALA A 73 16.97 -2.41 -14.45
CA ALA A 73 17.88 -2.83 -15.51
C ALA A 73 18.86 -3.93 -15.04
N ASN A 74 19.45 -3.75 -13.85
CA ASN A 74 20.36 -4.73 -13.24
C ASN A 74 19.64 -6.04 -12.89
N SER A 75 18.40 -5.95 -12.42
CA SER A 75 17.56 -7.14 -12.15
C SER A 75 17.30 -7.94 -13.42
N ARG A 76 17.02 -7.28 -14.54
CA ARG A 76 16.85 -7.93 -15.85
C ARG A 76 18.11 -8.63 -16.30
N ALA A 77 19.29 -8.03 -16.09
CA ALA A 77 20.57 -8.66 -16.40
C ALA A 77 20.82 -9.94 -15.58
N ARG A 78 20.16 -10.08 -14.43
CA ARG A 78 20.18 -11.27 -13.56
C ARG A 78 18.99 -12.21 -13.80
N ASN A 79 18.28 -12.09 -14.92
CA ASN A 79 17.07 -12.84 -15.27
C ASN A 79 15.90 -12.70 -14.28
N VAL A 80 15.86 -11.60 -13.51
CA VAL A 80 14.69 -11.22 -12.70
C VAL A 80 13.89 -10.17 -13.47
N HIS A 81 12.75 -10.58 -14.01
CA HIS A 81 11.89 -9.68 -14.78
C HIS A 81 11.11 -8.75 -13.86
N LEU A 82 11.62 -7.53 -13.70
CA LEU A 82 10.91 -6.44 -13.05
C LEU A 82 10.37 -5.44 -14.08
N THR A 83 9.16 -4.98 -13.80
CA THR A 83 8.54 -3.81 -14.42
C THR A 83 9.21 -2.56 -13.91
N ARG A 84 9.28 -1.53 -14.77
CA ARG A 84 9.68 -0.21 -14.34
C ARG A 84 8.61 0.33 -13.39
N LEU A 85 9.00 1.00 -12.31
CA LEU A 85 8.05 1.67 -11.43
C LEU A 85 7.20 2.66 -12.21
N SER A 86 5.90 2.63 -11.96
CA SER A 86 4.98 3.62 -12.54
C SER A 86 5.28 5.03 -12.00
N LYS A 87 4.53 6.02 -12.47
CA LYS A 87 4.61 7.37 -11.89
C LYS A 87 4.13 7.36 -10.44
N ASP A 88 3.07 6.61 -10.17
CA ASP A 88 2.39 6.59 -8.88
C ASP A 88 3.18 5.78 -7.85
N ASP A 89 3.81 4.66 -8.25
CA ASP A 89 4.72 3.90 -7.38
C ASP A 89 5.94 4.72 -6.96
N LEU A 90 6.50 5.51 -7.89
CA LEU A 90 7.61 6.40 -7.57
C LEU A 90 7.16 7.54 -6.64
N ASP A 91 5.96 8.08 -6.85
CA ASP A 91 5.39 9.11 -6.00
C ASP A 91 5.16 8.60 -4.57
N LEU A 92 4.64 7.38 -4.45
CA LEU A 92 4.46 6.69 -3.18
C LEU A 92 5.79 6.46 -2.47
N LEU A 93 6.80 5.94 -3.17
CA LEU A 93 8.15 5.73 -2.62
C LEU A 93 8.77 7.03 -2.13
N ALA A 94 8.77 8.07 -2.96
CA ALA A 94 9.35 9.36 -2.60
C ALA A 94 8.63 10.01 -1.42
N THR A 95 7.30 9.89 -1.38
CA THR A 95 6.49 10.33 -0.24
C THR A 95 6.92 9.58 1.02
N ALA A 96 7.07 8.26 0.96
CA ALA A 96 7.50 7.46 2.10
C ALA A 96 8.90 7.87 2.61
N VAL A 97 9.86 8.14 1.72
CA VAL A 97 11.18 8.67 2.12
C VAL A 97 11.05 10.01 2.85
N VAL A 98 10.35 10.98 2.25
CA VAL A 98 10.25 12.35 2.79
C VAL A 98 9.53 12.39 4.13
N PHE A 99 8.54 11.51 4.33
CA PHE A 99 7.78 11.40 5.57
C PHE A 99 8.33 10.36 6.55
N ARG A 100 9.39 9.62 6.19
CA ARG A 100 9.90 8.46 6.95
C ARG A 100 8.76 7.50 7.34
N ALA A 101 7.94 7.17 6.36
CA ALA A 101 6.73 6.37 6.53
C ALA A 101 6.91 4.98 5.91
N ALA A 102 6.14 4.02 6.41
CA ALA A 102 6.03 2.71 5.77
C ALA A 102 5.17 2.78 4.50
N VAL A 103 5.44 1.86 3.57
CA VAL A 103 4.71 1.72 2.30
C VAL A 103 3.86 0.46 2.32
N ALA A 104 2.55 0.58 2.09
CA ALA A 104 1.72 -0.56 1.78
C ALA A 104 1.69 -0.78 0.24
N THR A 105 2.19 -1.91 -0.26
CA THR A 105 2.20 -2.22 -1.69
C THR A 105 2.36 -3.71 -1.97
N ASP A 106 1.68 -4.19 -3.01
CA ASP A 106 1.85 -5.53 -3.57
C ASP A 106 2.73 -5.53 -4.84
N GLU A 107 3.18 -4.36 -5.30
CA GLU A 107 4.01 -4.24 -6.51
C GLU A 107 5.43 -4.74 -6.22
N ARG A 108 5.78 -5.87 -6.85
CA ARG A 108 7.04 -6.58 -6.61
C ARG A 108 8.27 -5.72 -6.85
N ALA A 109 8.27 -4.91 -7.92
CA ALA A 109 9.41 -4.05 -8.21
C ALA A 109 9.64 -3.04 -7.07
N LEU A 110 8.56 -2.46 -6.54
CA LEU A 110 8.62 -1.50 -5.44
C LEU A 110 9.07 -2.16 -4.14
N GLN A 111 8.56 -3.35 -3.80
CA GLN A 111 8.99 -4.09 -2.62
C GLN A 111 10.49 -4.40 -2.63
N LEU A 112 11.04 -4.83 -3.76
CA LEU A 112 12.47 -5.14 -3.88
C LEU A 112 13.34 -3.89 -3.80
N ILE A 113 12.89 -2.78 -4.42
CA ILE A 113 13.59 -1.49 -4.33
C ILE A 113 13.61 -0.97 -2.89
N ILE A 114 12.50 -1.07 -2.15
CA ILE A 114 12.46 -0.67 -0.74
C ILE A 114 13.45 -1.51 0.07
N ARG A 115 13.49 -2.84 -0.15
CA ARG A 115 14.43 -3.73 0.55
C ARG A 115 15.89 -3.38 0.28
N ASP A 116 16.24 -3.01 -0.95
CA ASP A 116 17.60 -2.58 -1.31
C ASP A 116 17.95 -1.23 -0.66
N LEU A 117 17.02 -0.27 -0.67
CA LEU A 117 17.21 1.03 0.01
C LEU A 117 17.39 0.88 1.53
N MET A 118 16.69 -0.07 2.15
CA MET A 118 16.81 -0.36 3.59
C MET A 118 18.18 -0.91 4.00
N GLU A 119 19.05 -1.30 3.07
CA GLU A 119 20.43 -1.66 3.41
C GLU A 119 21.17 -0.48 4.07
N ASP A 120 20.79 0.76 3.74
CA ASP A 120 21.15 1.96 4.49
C ASP A 120 19.94 2.50 5.26
N ALA A 121 19.66 1.87 6.40
CA ALA A 121 18.52 2.22 7.23
C ALA A 121 18.63 3.63 7.89
N GLU A 122 19.85 4.20 7.97
CA GLU A 122 20.02 5.58 8.46
C GLU A 122 19.53 6.59 7.42
N GLU A 123 19.79 6.34 6.14
CA GLU A 123 19.34 7.18 5.03
C GLU A 123 17.87 6.90 4.66
N TYR A 124 17.46 5.63 4.68
CA TYR A 124 16.13 5.18 4.22
C TYR A 124 15.42 4.26 5.23
N PRO A 125 14.86 4.81 6.32
CA PRO A 125 14.09 4.04 7.29
C PRO A 125 12.67 3.75 6.78
N ILE A 126 12.54 3.02 5.66
CA ILE A 126 11.27 2.72 5.01
C ILE A 126 10.93 1.26 5.21
N GLU A 127 9.85 0.97 5.91
CA GLU A 127 9.28 -0.38 5.97
C GLU A 127 8.28 -0.60 4.82
N HIS A 128 8.00 -1.86 4.49
CA HIS A 128 6.89 -2.18 3.58
C HIS A 128 5.94 -3.22 4.18
N PHE A 129 4.68 -3.10 3.80
CA PHE A 129 3.59 -4.02 4.13
C PHE A 129 2.92 -4.48 2.84
N SER A 130 2.52 -5.76 2.75
CA SER A 130 1.58 -6.19 1.70
C SER A 130 0.15 -5.75 2.04
N SER A 131 -0.76 -5.78 1.07
CA SER A 131 -2.19 -5.54 1.35
C SER A 131 -2.76 -6.55 2.35
N MET A 132 -2.23 -7.78 2.37
CA MET A 132 -2.62 -8.80 3.34
C MET A 132 -2.14 -8.46 4.75
N ASP A 133 -0.91 -7.96 4.91
CA ASP A 133 -0.39 -7.53 6.21
C ASP A 133 -1.22 -6.37 6.77
N VAL A 134 -1.67 -5.45 5.91
CA VAL A 134 -2.59 -4.36 6.32
C VAL A 134 -3.92 -4.91 6.81
N LEU A 135 -4.51 -5.90 6.13
CA LEU A 135 -5.75 -6.54 6.61
C LEU A 135 -5.55 -7.23 7.97
N GLY A 136 -4.46 -7.96 8.14
CA GLY A 136 -4.12 -8.59 9.42
C GLY A 136 -3.94 -7.56 10.53
N LEU A 137 -3.29 -6.43 10.23
CA LEU A 137 -3.12 -5.32 11.18
C LEU A 137 -4.47 -4.74 11.60
N LEU A 138 -5.38 -4.51 10.65
CA LEU A 138 -6.73 -4.01 10.93
C LEU A 138 -7.56 -4.99 11.77
N GLU A 139 -7.46 -6.29 11.49
CA GLU A 139 -8.15 -7.33 12.26
C GLU A 139 -7.63 -7.39 13.70
N LYS A 140 -6.30 -7.46 13.86
CA LYS A 140 -5.65 -7.54 15.18
C LYS A 140 -6.00 -6.37 16.08
N ASN A 141 -6.32 -5.21 15.51
CA ASN A 141 -6.71 -4.00 16.22
C ASN A 141 -8.24 -3.80 16.26
N ALA A 142 -9.03 -4.84 15.96
CA ALA A 142 -10.50 -4.85 16.00
C ALA A 142 -11.19 -3.78 15.13
N LEU A 143 -10.51 -3.30 14.08
CA LEU A 143 -11.08 -2.37 13.10
C LEU A 143 -11.85 -3.12 12.01
N LEU A 144 -11.43 -4.34 11.72
CA LEU A 144 -12.15 -5.32 10.92
C LEU A 144 -12.36 -6.59 11.75
N ASN A 145 -13.46 -7.29 11.48
CA ASN A 145 -13.65 -8.66 11.97
C ASN A 145 -13.20 -9.68 10.91
N ARG A 146 -13.14 -10.95 11.30
CA ARG A 146 -12.70 -12.04 10.42
C ARG A 146 -13.51 -12.15 9.12
N GLU A 147 -14.83 -12.03 9.22
CA GLU A 147 -15.73 -12.11 8.06
C GLU A 147 -15.47 -10.98 7.05
N GLN A 148 -15.21 -9.76 7.55
CA GLN A 148 -14.83 -8.61 6.72
C GLN A 148 -13.48 -8.83 6.04
N CYS A 149 -12.48 -9.39 6.73
CA CYS A 149 -11.20 -9.76 6.13
C CYS A 149 -11.39 -10.81 5.01
N TYR A 150 -12.13 -11.88 5.29
CA TYR A 150 -12.43 -12.93 4.31
C TYR A 150 -13.14 -12.36 3.07
N THR A 151 -14.21 -11.58 3.27
CA THR A 151 -14.98 -10.99 2.17
C THR A 151 -14.15 -10.00 1.35
N THR A 152 -13.20 -9.30 1.98
CA THR A 152 -12.29 -8.40 1.28
C THR A 152 -11.34 -9.17 0.36
N VAL A 153 -10.74 -10.25 0.84
CA VAL A 153 -9.87 -11.11 0.03
C VAL A 153 -10.67 -11.78 -1.09
N GLU A 154 -11.87 -12.27 -0.80
CA GLU A 154 -12.78 -12.83 -1.80
C GLU A 154 -13.11 -11.80 -2.90
N ALA A 155 -13.38 -10.56 -2.51
CA ALA A 155 -13.66 -9.47 -3.44
C ALA A 155 -12.47 -9.17 -4.36
N TRP A 156 -11.24 -9.13 -3.84
CA TRP A 156 -10.04 -8.95 -4.65
C TRP A 156 -9.90 -10.03 -5.71
N ILE A 157 -10.12 -11.29 -5.33
CA ILE A 157 -10.06 -12.43 -6.26
C ILE A 157 -11.15 -12.31 -7.33
N ARG A 158 -12.40 -12.02 -6.93
CA ARG A 158 -13.55 -11.88 -7.84
C ARG A 158 -13.39 -10.70 -8.80
N LEU A 159 -12.74 -9.63 -8.37
CA LEU A 159 -12.47 -8.45 -9.20
C LEU A 159 -11.23 -8.61 -10.09
N GLY A 160 -10.49 -9.71 -9.94
CA GLY A 160 -9.28 -9.98 -10.74
C GLY A 160 -8.09 -9.12 -10.35
N GLU A 161 -8.03 -8.69 -9.09
CA GLU A 161 -6.88 -7.94 -8.56
C GLU A 161 -5.61 -8.79 -8.64
N ARG A 162 -4.48 -8.13 -8.92
CA ARG A 162 -3.18 -8.78 -9.03
C ARG A 162 -2.56 -8.96 -7.65
N LEU A 163 -2.99 -10.01 -6.95
CA LEU A 163 -2.40 -10.37 -5.67
C LEU A 163 -0.98 -10.95 -5.84
N PRO A 164 -0.08 -10.78 -4.84
CA PRO A 164 1.23 -11.44 -4.83
C PRO A 164 1.09 -12.97 -4.98
N MET A 165 2.05 -13.63 -5.62
CA MET A 165 1.99 -15.10 -5.80
C MET A 165 1.87 -15.88 -4.49
N THR A 166 2.36 -15.29 -3.39
CA THR A 166 2.35 -15.87 -2.04
C THR A 166 1.05 -15.62 -1.27
N TRP A 167 0.05 -14.93 -1.85
CA TRP A 167 -1.10 -14.41 -1.11
C TRP A 167 -1.86 -15.48 -0.30
N ARG A 168 -1.94 -16.73 -0.78
CA ARG A 168 -2.57 -17.84 -0.02
C ARG A 168 -1.77 -18.22 1.22
N THR A 169 -0.46 -18.32 1.08
CA THR A 169 0.46 -18.58 2.20
C THR A 169 0.47 -17.41 3.18
N ASP A 170 0.41 -16.18 2.67
CA ASP A 170 0.30 -14.99 3.52
C ASP A 170 -1.05 -14.96 4.26
N TYR A 171 -2.15 -15.31 3.60
CA TYR A 171 -3.46 -15.44 4.21
C TYR A 171 -3.42 -16.47 5.37
N GLU A 172 -2.95 -17.68 5.10
CA GLU A 172 -2.85 -18.74 6.13
C GLU A 172 -1.94 -18.33 7.30
N ARG A 173 -0.80 -17.71 7.01
CA ARG A 173 0.12 -17.19 8.03
C ARG A 173 -0.53 -16.14 8.92
N ILE A 174 -1.31 -15.22 8.34
CA ILE A 174 -1.89 -14.07 9.05
C ILE A 174 -3.16 -14.47 9.80
N PHE A 175 -4.01 -15.26 9.17
CA PHE A 175 -5.35 -15.58 9.65
C PHE A 175 -5.43 -16.95 10.33
N GLY A 176 -4.45 -17.83 10.12
CA GLY A 176 -4.40 -19.16 10.73
C GLY A 176 -5.33 -20.19 10.09
N GLU A 177 -5.84 -19.90 8.89
CA GLU A 177 -6.74 -20.78 8.13
C GLU A 177 -6.44 -20.71 6.62
N ALA A 178 -6.73 -21.79 5.89
CA ALA A 178 -6.61 -21.78 4.44
C ALA A 178 -7.73 -20.96 3.79
N PHE A 179 -7.44 -20.34 2.65
CA PHE A 179 -8.45 -19.67 1.83
C PHE A 179 -8.93 -20.61 0.73
N ASP A 180 -10.18 -21.06 0.83
CA ASP A 180 -10.83 -22.00 -0.10
C ASP A 180 -11.30 -21.34 -1.41
#